data_AF-A0A929P349-F1
#
_entry.id   AF-A0A929P349-F1
#
_cell.length_a   1.000
_cell.length_b   1.000
_cell.length_c   1.000
_cell.angle_alpha   90.00
_cell.angle_beta   90.00
_cell.angle_gamma   90.00
#
_symmetry.space_group_name_H-M   'P 1'
#
loop_
_entity.id
_entity.type
_entity.pdbx_description
1 polymer ?
#
loop_
_entity_poly.entity_id
_entity_poly.type
_entity_poly.pdbx_seq_one_letter_code
_entity_poly.pdbx_strand_id
1 'polypeptide(L)'
;MVTNTIHSGPFFTKVSRVIFFTLLVLTAVYASTGTASAQSANITVSTSRNPVSLDDSFQLIYEVNSGFFSGGVDDDPDFSPIDKNFDILSSSQTMSSSYINGTWKQTKAWKLTVIAKSVGKFTIPPIHFGSDVSPAIQVTITSSSSVNRSSPDSQATIPAKIFLETFMDKKQGWIESQFIFTVRLLRTVSIASASLTEPVTNDSDAITKLIDESRYQTTRNGIRYDVIERRYSVFPQKSGTLKISPLTFEGRVNPTQPRTIFDQFRMSGQLKRLRSKPVEVQVKAVPSDINLQDWLPAKELILSEEWSDDIQNLKTGEPVTRTITIIAEGLTAVQLPELKFAEIDGLKQYPDKAVSEDGEDRNGITGIKQFKVALIPGKAGDYTLP
;
A
#
# COMPACT_ATOMS: atom_id res chain seq x y z
N MET A 1 41.42 -97.86 3.88
CA MET A 1 42.42 -98.57 3.05
C MET A 1 41.89 -98.64 1.63
N VAL A 2 42.82 -98.65 0.67
CA VAL A 2 42.66 -98.64 -0.80
C VAL A 2 42.62 -97.24 -1.44
N THR A 3 43.82 -96.75 -1.69
CA THR A 3 44.22 -95.84 -2.75
C THR A 3 44.05 -96.47 -4.13
N ASN A 4 43.72 -95.68 -5.16
CA ASN A 4 44.42 -95.82 -6.44
C ASN A 4 44.35 -94.55 -7.30
N THR A 5 45.45 -94.38 -8.04
CA THR A 5 45.94 -93.17 -8.70
C THR A 5 46.02 -93.45 -10.22
N ILE A 6 46.35 -92.42 -11.05
CA ILE A 6 46.95 -92.48 -12.42
C ILE A 6 45.89 -92.53 -13.57
N HIS A 7 45.90 -91.81 -14.71
CA HIS A 7 46.89 -90.99 -15.45
C HIS A 7 46.27 -89.94 -16.40
N SER A 8 47.18 -89.17 -17.00
CA SER A 8 47.18 -87.96 -17.86
C SER A 8 46.72 -88.03 -19.34
N GLY A 9 46.05 -86.93 -19.78
CA GLY A 9 46.21 -86.18 -21.06
C GLY A 9 45.77 -86.81 -22.41
N PRO A 10 45.82 -86.09 -23.57
CA PRO A 10 45.76 -84.63 -23.83
C PRO A 10 44.80 -84.26 -25.00
N PHE A 11 44.83 -82.98 -25.43
CA PHE A 11 44.30 -82.38 -26.67
C PHE A 11 42.81 -82.01 -26.75
N PHE A 12 42.52 -80.70 -26.84
CA PHE A 12 41.58 -80.19 -27.85
C PHE A 12 41.99 -78.80 -28.36
N THR A 13 42.07 -78.74 -29.68
CA THR A 13 42.54 -77.63 -30.50
C THR A 13 41.34 -76.85 -31.06
N LYS A 14 41.41 -75.51 -30.97
CA LYS A 14 40.80 -74.49 -31.84
C LYS A 14 39.57 -74.88 -32.68
N VAL A 15 38.37 -74.40 -32.30
CA VAL A 15 37.37 -73.89 -33.26
C VAL A 15 36.51 -72.79 -32.60
N SER A 16 36.25 -71.73 -33.38
CA SER A 16 35.17 -70.72 -33.21
C SER A 16 35.40 -69.48 -32.34
N ARG A 17 36.20 -68.55 -32.87
CA ARG A 17 36.16 -67.11 -32.49
C ARG A 17 34.98 -66.34 -33.11
N VAL A 18 34.07 -67.00 -33.85
CA VAL A 18 33.01 -66.34 -34.64
C VAL A 18 31.62 -66.42 -33.99
N ILE A 19 31.39 -67.38 -33.08
CA ILE A 19 30.09 -67.51 -32.38
C ILE A 19 29.99 -66.56 -31.17
N PHE A 20 31.11 -66.10 -30.61
CA PHE A 20 31.10 -65.16 -29.48
C PHE A 20 30.75 -63.72 -29.87
N PHE A 21 30.93 -63.33 -31.13
CA PHE A 21 30.60 -61.98 -31.60
C PHE A 21 29.12 -61.82 -32.00
N THR A 22 28.42 -62.92 -32.30
CA THR A 22 27.00 -62.89 -32.66
C THR A 22 26.08 -62.95 -31.43
N LEU A 23 26.53 -63.51 -30.30
CA LEU A 23 25.76 -63.52 -29.05
C LEU A 23 25.84 -62.19 -28.27
N LEU A 24 26.90 -61.39 -28.48
CA LEU A 24 27.09 -60.10 -27.80
C LEU A 24 26.36 -58.93 -28.50
N VAL A 25 26.04 -59.08 -29.78
CA VAL A 25 25.23 -58.11 -30.54
C VAL A 25 23.73 -58.34 -30.33
N LEU A 26 23.29 -59.56 -29.98
CA LEU A 26 21.87 -59.84 -29.73
C LEU A 26 21.38 -59.44 -28.32
N THR A 27 22.28 -59.31 -27.33
CA THR A 27 21.96 -58.74 -26.00
C THR A 27 22.05 -57.22 -25.97
N ALA A 28 22.84 -56.60 -26.87
CA ALA A 28 22.91 -55.14 -27.00
C ALA A 28 21.70 -54.51 -27.72
N VAL A 29 20.94 -55.28 -28.52
CA VAL A 29 19.76 -54.78 -29.25
C VAL A 29 18.45 -54.95 -28.46
N TYR A 30 18.39 -55.82 -27.45
CA TYR A 30 17.25 -55.90 -26.52
C TYR A 30 17.35 -54.95 -25.31
N ALA A 31 18.50 -54.31 -25.09
CA ALA A 31 18.69 -53.35 -24.01
C ALA A 31 18.35 -51.89 -24.38
N SER A 32 18.01 -51.61 -25.65
CA SER A 32 17.80 -50.24 -26.15
C SER A 32 16.34 -49.81 -26.34
N THR A 33 15.37 -50.62 -25.90
CA THR A 33 13.94 -50.24 -25.90
C THR A 33 13.32 -50.21 -24.51
N GLY A 34 14.15 -49.96 -23.48
CA GLY A 34 13.65 -49.44 -22.22
C GLY A 34 13.22 -47.99 -22.44
N THR A 35 11.98 -47.76 -22.86
CA THR A 35 11.34 -46.45 -22.67
C THR A 35 11.37 -46.18 -21.17
N ALA A 36 12.33 -45.39 -20.71
CA ALA A 36 12.28 -44.80 -19.38
C ALA A 36 10.98 -43.99 -19.35
N SER A 37 9.94 -44.53 -18.73
CA SER A 37 8.78 -43.73 -18.36
C SER A 37 9.30 -42.70 -17.37
N ALA A 38 9.54 -41.47 -17.83
CA ALA A 38 9.79 -40.34 -16.97
C ALA A 38 8.62 -40.27 -16.00
N GLN A 39 8.86 -40.67 -14.75
CA GLN A 39 7.85 -40.67 -13.71
C GLN A 39 7.76 -39.24 -13.21
N SER A 40 7.01 -38.41 -13.94
CA SER A 40 6.82 -36.99 -13.60
C SER A 40 6.25 -36.87 -12.19
N ALA A 41 6.82 -35.96 -11.40
CA ALA A 41 6.37 -35.73 -10.04
C ALA A 41 4.89 -35.32 -10.05
N ASN A 42 4.06 -35.97 -9.23
CA ASN A 42 2.64 -35.61 -9.14
C ASN A 42 2.50 -34.31 -8.34
N ILE A 43 2.41 -33.19 -9.06
CA ILE A 43 2.16 -31.86 -8.50
C ILE A 43 0.65 -31.61 -8.44
N THR A 44 0.14 -31.32 -7.26
CA THR A 44 -1.24 -30.86 -7.05
C THR A 44 -1.26 -29.37 -6.74
N VAL A 45 -2.26 -28.67 -7.27
CA VAL A 45 -2.46 -27.23 -7.04
C VAL A 45 -3.82 -27.02 -6.39
N SER A 46 -3.84 -26.34 -5.26
CA SER A 46 -5.07 -26.01 -4.55
C SER A 46 -5.07 -24.57 -4.07
N THR A 47 -6.26 -24.09 -3.69
CA THR A 47 -6.43 -22.76 -3.13
C THR A 47 -7.17 -22.82 -1.80
N SER A 48 -6.78 -21.97 -0.84
CA SER A 48 -7.43 -21.91 0.47
C SER A 48 -8.93 -21.57 0.42
N ARG A 49 -9.39 -20.88 -0.64
CA ARG A 49 -10.79 -20.53 -0.85
C ARG A 49 -11.04 -20.12 -2.30
N ASN A 50 -12.24 -20.39 -2.79
CA ASN A 50 -12.73 -19.98 -4.10
C ASN A 50 -14.26 -20.00 -4.06
N PRO A 51 -14.99 -18.88 -4.26
CA PRO A 51 -14.50 -17.56 -4.69
C PRO A 51 -13.75 -16.77 -3.61
N VAL A 52 -13.04 -15.71 -4.02
CA VAL A 52 -12.27 -14.80 -3.16
C VAL A 52 -12.66 -13.35 -3.40
N SER A 53 -12.78 -12.56 -2.34
CA SER A 53 -12.95 -11.10 -2.46
C SER A 53 -11.66 -10.45 -2.96
N LEU A 54 -11.76 -9.44 -3.82
CA LEU A 54 -10.63 -8.63 -4.32
C LEU A 54 -9.72 -8.13 -3.19
N ASP A 55 -10.33 -7.75 -2.07
CA ASP A 55 -9.65 -7.09 -0.94
C ASP A 55 -8.92 -8.07 0.00
N ASP A 56 -8.96 -9.37 -0.30
CA ASP A 56 -8.53 -10.42 0.61
C ASP A 56 -7.36 -11.24 0.05
N SER A 57 -6.28 -11.39 0.82
CA SER A 57 -5.21 -12.33 0.48
C SER A 57 -5.63 -13.79 0.65
N PHE A 58 -5.31 -14.68 -0.28
CA PHE A 58 -5.56 -16.13 -0.20
C PHE A 58 -4.30 -16.93 -0.47
N GLN A 59 -4.30 -18.22 -0.13
CA GLN A 59 -3.18 -19.11 -0.41
C GLN A 59 -3.39 -19.89 -1.70
N LEU A 60 -2.35 -19.95 -2.52
CA LEU A 60 -2.12 -20.98 -3.54
C LEU A 60 -1.12 -21.98 -2.98
N ILE A 61 -1.44 -23.27 -3.07
CA ILE A 61 -0.64 -24.35 -2.49
C ILE A 61 -0.29 -25.31 -3.60
N TYR A 62 1.00 -25.44 -3.88
CA TYR A 62 1.57 -26.44 -4.77
C TYR A 62 2.15 -27.55 -3.91
N GLU A 63 1.65 -28.78 -4.04
CA GLU A 63 2.10 -29.91 -3.24
C GLU A 63 2.60 -31.04 -4.13
N VAL A 64 3.80 -31.52 -3.83
CA VAL A 64 4.46 -32.66 -4.47
C VAL A 64 4.55 -33.78 -3.46
N ASN A 65 3.95 -34.93 -3.80
CA ASN A 65 4.05 -36.15 -3.02
C ASN A 65 5.07 -37.08 -3.70
N SER A 66 6.19 -37.36 -3.04
CA SER A 66 7.20 -38.31 -3.51
C SER A 66 7.36 -39.49 -2.55
N GLY A 67 7.60 -40.68 -3.13
CA GLY A 67 7.95 -41.90 -2.40
C GLY A 67 9.46 -42.16 -2.46
N PHE A 68 9.93 -43.20 -1.75
CA PHE A 68 11.36 -43.55 -1.64
C PHE A 68 12.10 -43.69 -2.99
N PHE A 69 11.41 -44.10 -4.06
CA PHE A 69 11.97 -44.31 -5.40
C PHE A 69 11.54 -43.26 -6.44
N SER A 70 10.68 -42.31 -6.07
CA SER A 70 10.24 -41.24 -6.96
C SER A 70 11.04 -40.00 -6.60
N GLY A 71 11.88 -39.52 -7.53
CA GLY A 71 12.51 -38.20 -7.37
C GLY A 71 11.45 -37.16 -7.01
N GLY A 72 11.81 -36.22 -6.12
CA GLY A 72 11.02 -34.99 -6.02
C GLY A 72 11.12 -34.21 -7.33
N VAL A 73 10.57 -32.99 -7.36
CA VAL A 73 10.81 -32.09 -8.50
C VAL A 73 12.30 -31.80 -8.66
N ASP A 74 12.73 -31.66 -9.91
CA ASP A 74 14.12 -31.49 -10.30
C ASP A 74 14.69 -30.09 -10.01
N ASP A 75 13.83 -29.08 -9.80
CA ASP A 75 14.22 -27.70 -9.49
C ASP A 75 13.15 -26.97 -8.65
N ASP A 76 13.50 -25.80 -8.13
CA ASP A 76 12.55 -24.90 -7.47
C ASP A 76 11.64 -24.18 -8.49
N PRO A 77 10.38 -23.89 -8.13
CA PRO A 77 9.41 -23.32 -9.05
C PRO A 77 9.63 -21.84 -9.38
N ASP A 78 9.39 -21.46 -10.64
CA ASP A 78 9.27 -20.06 -11.07
C ASP A 78 7.81 -19.59 -11.00
N PHE A 79 7.48 -18.81 -9.98
CA PHE A 79 6.14 -18.26 -9.77
C PHE A 79 5.87 -16.93 -10.50
N SER A 80 6.83 -16.37 -11.23
CA SER A 80 6.65 -15.11 -11.96
C SER A 80 5.43 -15.06 -12.90
N PRO A 81 4.94 -16.18 -13.49
CA PRO A 81 3.69 -16.14 -14.28
C PRO A 81 2.44 -15.73 -13.48
N ILE A 82 2.45 -15.90 -12.15
CA ILE A 82 1.33 -15.54 -11.26
C ILE A 82 1.23 -14.02 -11.10
N ASP A 83 2.36 -13.30 -11.18
CA ASP A 83 2.42 -11.84 -10.97
C ASP A 83 1.63 -11.05 -12.01
N LYS A 84 1.25 -11.67 -13.14
CA LYS A 84 0.40 -11.04 -14.15
C LYS A 84 -0.95 -10.57 -13.59
N ASN A 85 -1.57 -11.38 -12.72
CA ASN A 85 -2.94 -11.13 -12.24
C ASN A 85 -3.04 -11.00 -10.70
N PHE A 86 -1.98 -11.37 -9.99
CA PHE A 86 -1.92 -11.38 -8.54
C PHE A 86 -0.62 -10.70 -8.07
N ASP A 87 -0.59 -10.17 -6.86
CA ASP A 87 0.68 -9.85 -6.19
C ASP A 87 1.03 -10.99 -5.25
N ILE A 88 2.26 -11.53 -5.35
CA ILE A 88 2.78 -12.52 -4.41
C ILE A 88 3.30 -11.77 -3.17
N LEU A 89 2.60 -11.92 -2.06
CA LEU A 89 2.89 -11.25 -0.79
C LEU A 89 3.94 -12.01 0.03
N SER A 90 3.93 -13.34 -0.08
CA SER A 90 4.91 -14.21 0.56
C SER A 90 4.94 -15.55 -0.15
N SER A 91 6.12 -16.15 -0.26
CA SER A 91 6.28 -17.56 -0.60
C SER A 91 6.93 -18.27 0.58
N SER A 92 6.42 -19.45 0.95
CA SER A 92 7.09 -20.31 1.90
C SER A 92 7.09 -21.75 1.41
N GLN A 93 8.12 -22.48 1.79
CA GLN A 93 8.27 -23.89 1.48
C GLN A 93 8.19 -24.70 2.77
N THR A 94 7.47 -25.82 2.74
CA THR A 94 7.39 -26.77 3.85
C THR A 94 7.73 -28.16 3.33
N MET A 95 8.51 -28.91 4.11
CA MET A 95 8.80 -30.31 3.87
C MET A 95 8.28 -31.13 5.05
N SER A 96 7.55 -32.20 4.76
CA SER A 96 7.12 -33.18 5.75
C SER A 96 7.47 -34.58 5.28
N SER A 97 8.03 -35.39 6.19
CA SER A 97 8.32 -36.80 5.94
C SER A 97 7.55 -37.64 6.93
N SER A 98 6.83 -38.64 6.43
CA SER A 98 6.08 -39.59 7.23
C SER A 98 6.46 -41.01 6.85
N TYR A 99 6.52 -41.88 7.86
CA TYR A 99 6.76 -43.30 7.69
C TYR A 99 5.58 -44.06 8.27
N ILE A 100 4.72 -44.59 7.40
CA ILE A 100 3.48 -45.28 7.80
C ILE A 100 3.47 -46.64 7.11
N ASN A 101 3.31 -47.73 7.90
CA ASN A 101 3.22 -49.11 7.41
C ASN A 101 4.35 -49.51 6.43
N GLY A 102 5.60 -49.15 6.72
CA GLY A 102 6.76 -49.53 5.88
C GLY A 102 6.93 -48.69 4.62
N THR A 103 6.04 -47.73 4.35
CA THR A 103 6.12 -46.85 3.18
C THR A 103 6.61 -45.47 3.61
N TRP A 104 7.73 -45.03 3.02
CA TRP A 104 8.23 -43.66 3.14
C TRP A 104 7.43 -42.73 2.22
N LYS A 105 6.81 -41.69 2.80
CA LYS A 105 6.12 -40.64 2.06
C LYS A 105 6.70 -39.28 2.44
N GLN A 106 7.17 -38.55 1.45
CA GLN A 106 7.66 -37.20 1.56
C GLN A 106 6.73 -36.24 0.83
N THR A 107 6.39 -35.13 1.48
CA THR A 107 5.52 -34.09 0.93
C THR A 107 6.27 -32.76 0.95
N LYS A 108 6.59 -32.22 -0.23
CA LYS A 108 7.15 -30.87 -0.41
C LYS A 108 6.00 -29.95 -0.84
N ALA A 109 5.78 -28.85 -0.12
CA ALA A 109 4.71 -27.91 -0.42
C ALA A 109 5.23 -26.47 -0.50
N TRP A 110 4.80 -25.73 -1.50
CA TRP A 110 5.00 -24.29 -1.64
C TRP A 110 3.67 -23.58 -1.40
N LYS A 111 3.66 -22.67 -0.44
CA LYS A 111 2.50 -21.89 -0.05
C LYS A 111 2.76 -20.44 -0.40
N LEU A 112 2.03 -19.96 -1.40
CA LEU A 112 2.05 -18.57 -1.83
C LEU A 112 0.86 -17.86 -1.21
N THR A 113 1.10 -16.80 -0.45
CA THR A 113 0.05 -15.86 -0.10
C THR A 113 -0.03 -14.83 -1.21
N VAL A 114 -1.18 -14.75 -1.87
CA VAL A 114 -1.39 -13.87 -3.03
C VAL A 114 -2.62 -12.99 -2.81
N ILE A 115 -2.67 -11.86 -3.49
CA ILE A 115 -3.86 -11.00 -3.55
C ILE A 115 -4.15 -10.58 -4.99
N ALA A 116 -5.43 -10.52 -5.37
CA ALA A 116 -5.83 -10.27 -6.75
C ALA A 116 -5.71 -8.79 -7.13
N LYS A 117 -5.34 -8.54 -8.40
CA LYS A 117 -5.25 -7.16 -8.95
C LYS A 117 -6.59 -6.63 -9.45
N SER A 118 -7.51 -7.52 -9.82
CA SER A 118 -8.82 -7.16 -10.38
C SER A 118 -9.88 -8.24 -10.16
N VAL A 119 -11.16 -7.87 -10.34
CA VAL A 119 -12.32 -8.79 -10.26
C VAL A 119 -12.44 -9.57 -11.56
N GLY A 120 -12.78 -10.86 -11.47
CA GLY A 120 -12.94 -11.71 -12.64
C GLY A 120 -12.67 -13.18 -12.35
N LYS A 121 -12.78 -14.01 -13.39
CA LYS A 121 -12.33 -15.41 -13.34
C LYS A 121 -10.93 -15.47 -13.93
N PHE A 122 -9.98 -15.96 -13.15
CA PHE A 122 -8.58 -16.06 -13.56
C PHE A 122 -8.14 -17.51 -13.57
N THR A 123 -7.34 -17.86 -14.56
CA THR A 123 -6.60 -19.12 -14.59
C THR A 123 -5.25 -18.88 -13.93
N ILE A 124 -4.96 -19.63 -12.87
CA ILE A 124 -3.59 -19.78 -12.35
C ILE A 124 -2.85 -20.64 -13.37
N PRO A 125 -1.82 -20.11 -14.04
CA PRO A 125 -1.14 -20.81 -15.11
C PRO A 125 -0.40 -22.05 -14.58
N PRO A 126 -0.13 -23.04 -15.45
CA PRO A 126 0.84 -24.08 -15.14
C PRO A 126 2.18 -23.45 -14.73
N ILE A 127 2.73 -23.92 -13.61
CA ILE A 127 4.05 -23.54 -13.09
C ILE A 127 5.04 -24.67 -13.30
N HIS A 128 6.22 -24.33 -13.80
CA HIS A 128 7.33 -25.25 -14.01
C HIS A 128 8.10 -25.48 -12.71
N PHE A 129 8.49 -26.74 -12.48
CA PHE A 129 9.35 -27.20 -11.41
C PHE A 129 10.50 -28.00 -12.06
N GLY A 130 11.45 -27.29 -12.65
CA GLY A 130 12.42 -27.90 -13.57
C GLY A 130 11.73 -28.47 -14.81
N SER A 131 11.81 -29.79 -15.00
CA SER A 131 11.19 -30.50 -16.12
C SER A 131 9.69 -30.81 -15.89
N ASP A 132 9.24 -30.81 -14.64
CA ASP A 132 7.85 -31.07 -14.26
C ASP A 132 6.99 -29.80 -14.39
N VAL A 133 5.69 -29.98 -14.65
CA VAL A 133 4.73 -28.88 -14.81
C VAL A 133 3.47 -29.16 -14.00
N SER A 134 3.07 -28.18 -13.21
CA SER A 134 1.85 -28.24 -12.40
C SER A 134 0.57 -28.00 -13.23
N PRO A 135 -0.58 -28.53 -12.80
CA PRO A 135 -1.86 -28.24 -13.46
C PRO A 135 -2.31 -26.79 -13.26
N ALA A 136 -3.03 -26.27 -14.24
CA ALA A 136 -3.72 -24.98 -14.10
C ALA A 136 -5.01 -25.12 -13.27
N ILE A 137 -5.33 -24.11 -12.45
CA ILE A 137 -6.60 -24.04 -11.71
C ILE A 137 -7.33 -22.72 -11.96
N GLN A 138 -8.65 -22.72 -11.84
CA GLN A 138 -9.44 -21.49 -11.92
C GLN A 138 -9.73 -20.91 -10.53
N VAL A 139 -9.57 -19.61 -10.39
CA VAL A 139 -9.96 -18.84 -9.20
C VAL A 139 -10.92 -17.74 -9.62
N THR A 140 -12.06 -17.65 -8.93
CA THR A 140 -13.05 -16.59 -9.13
C THR A 140 -12.83 -15.50 -8.10
N ILE A 141 -12.48 -14.30 -8.57
CA ILE A 141 -12.37 -13.09 -7.76
C ILE A 141 -13.65 -12.29 -7.90
N THR A 142 -14.31 -12.03 -6.78
CA THR A 142 -15.52 -11.23 -6.69
C THR A 142 -15.20 -9.84 -6.16
N SER A 143 -15.97 -8.84 -6.59
CA SER A 143 -15.94 -7.53 -5.92
C SER A 143 -16.27 -7.71 -4.45
N SER A 144 -15.63 -6.94 -3.58
CA SER A 144 -16.04 -6.78 -2.20
C SER A 144 -17.39 -6.07 -2.17
N SER A 145 -18.46 -6.85 -2.31
CA SER A 145 -19.80 -6.35 -2.00
C SER A 145 -19.88 -6.17 -0.49
N SER A 146 -19.42 -5.02 0.00
CA SER A 146 -19.93 -4.40 1.21
C SER A 146 -21.29 -3.73 0.96
N VAL A 147 -22.05 -4.28 0.00
CA VAL A 147 -23.46 -4.00 -0.23
C VAL A 147 -24.22 -5.26 0.16
N ASN A 148 -24.96 -5.16 1.26
CA ASN A 148 -26.10 -5.98 1.67
C ASN A 148 -26.15 -7.40 1.08
N ARG A 149 -25.50 -8.36 1.75
CA ARG A 149 -25.98 -9.75 1.76
C ARG A 149 -26.23 -10.18 3.19
N SER A 150 -27.49 -10.07 3.60
CA SER A 150 -28.09 -10.99 4.56
C SER A 150 -28.17 -12.35 3.88
N SER A 151 -27.25 -13.26 4.22
CA SER A 151 -27.56 -14.69 4.06
C SER A 151 -28.47 -15.08 5.22
N PRO A 152 -29.66 -15.65 4.95
CA PRO A 152 -30.41 -16.33 5.99
C PRO A 152 -29.63 -17.59 6.35
N ASP A 153 -29.60 -17.89 7.65
CA ASP A 153 -29.09 -19.12 8.23
C ASP A 153 -27.57 -19.19 8.51
N SER A 154 -27.16 -18.53 9.59
CA SER A 154 -26.16 -18.97 10.57
C SER A 154 -25.91 -17.83 11.57
N GLN A 155 -25.91 -18.15 12.88
CA GLN A 155 -25.71 -17.23 14.00
C GLN A 155 -24.78 -16.04 13.68
N ALA A 156 -25.31 -14.83 13.86
CA ALA A 156 -24.77 -13.55 13.40
C ALA A 156 -23.36 -13.26 13.93
N THR A 157 -22.35 -13.74 13.20
CA THR A 157 -21.01 -13.14 13.23
C THR A 157 -21.12 -11.90 12.37
N ILE A 158 -21.06 -10.70 12.97
CA ILE A 158 -20.94 -9.46 12.20
C ILE A 158 -19.70 -9.64 11.31
N PRO A 159 -19.82 -9.68 9.97
CA PRO A 159 -18.65 -9.90 9.13
C PRO A 159 -17.63 -8.82 9.45
N ALA A 160 -16.35 -9.18 9.53
CA ALA A 160 -15.27 -8.23 9.74
C ALA A 160 -15.34 -7.15 8.67
N LYS A 161 -15.79 -5.95 9.05
CA LYS A 161 -16.00 -4.85 8.12
C LYS A 161 -14.88 -3.84 8.31
N ILE A 162 -14.17 -3.58 7.22
CA ILE A 162 -13.18 -2.52 7.12
C ILE A 162 -13.55 -1.70 5.90
N PHE A 163 -13.59 -0.38 6.06
CA PHE A 163 -13.92 0.57 5.01
C PHE A 163 -12.86 1.65 4.94
N LEU A 164 -12.49 2.04 3.72
CA LEU A 164 -11.65 3.18 3.45
C LEU A 164 -12.48 4.22 2.68
N GLU A 165 -12.76 5.35 3.32
CA GLU A 165 -13.51 6.46 2.73
C GLU A 165 -12.57 7.63 2.50
N THR A 166 -12.75 8.30 1.36
CA THR A 166 -11.97 9.48 0.99
C THR A 166 -12.89 10.53 0.39
N PHE A 167 -12.74 11.78 0.80
CA PHE A 167 -13.50 12.89 0.22
C PHE A 167 -12.74 14.21 0.35
N MET A 168 -13.11 15.18 -0.50
CA MET A 168 -12.67 16.56 -0.38
C MET A 168 -13.77 17.40 0.29
N ASP A 169 -13.37 18.41 1.07
CA ASP A 169 -14.29 19.38 1.68
C ASP A 169 -15.10 20.18 0.65
N LYS A 170 -14.49 20.49 -0.50
CA LYS A 170 -15.12 21.23 -1.61
C LYS A 170 -14.88 20.55 -2.96
N LYS A 171 -15.86 20.64 -3.87
CA LYS A 171 -15.76 20.10 -5.25
C LYS A 171 -15.02 21.03 -6.22
N GLN A 172 -14.92 22.30 -5.88
CA GLN A 172 -14.23 23.31 -6.67
C GLN A 172 -13.56 24.33 -5.76
N GLY A 173 -12.50 24.95 -6.24
CA GLY A 173 -11.80 26.05 -5.57
C GLY A 173 -10.88 26.75 -6.56
N TRP A 174 -10.00 27.59 -6.05
CA TRP A 174 -9.07 28.34 -6.86
C TRP A 174 -7.63 27.80 -6.69
N ILE A 175 -6.78 28.09 -7.66
CA ILE A 175 -5.33 27.89 -7.56
C ILE A 175 -4.80 28.53 -6.26
N GLU A 176 -3.83 27.88 -5.62
CA GLU A 176 -3.22 28.28 -4.34
C GLU A 176 -4.18 28.37 -3.14
N SER A 177 -5.47 28.05 -3.30
CA SER A 177 -6.42 27.96 -2.18
C SER A 177 -6.36 26.60 -1.48
N GLN A 178 -6.54 26.58 -0.16
CA GLN A 178 -6.57 25.34 0.59
C GLN A 178 -7.80 24.47 0.25
N PHE A 179 -7.55 23.20 -0.05
CA PHE A 179 -8.54 22.12 0.01
C PHE A 179 -8.23 21.23 1.21
N ILE A 180 -9.27 20.65 1.84
CA ILE A 180 -9.10 19.65 2.89
C ILE A 180 -9.50 18.27 2.39
N PHE A 181 -8.49 17.42 2.20
CA PHE A 181 -8.67 16.03 1.83
C PHE A 181 -8.76 15.16 3.10
N THR A 182 -9.87 14.45 3.26
CA THR A 182 -10.13 13.63 4.46
C THR A 182 -10.15 12.15 4.10
N VAL A 183 -9.41 11.35 4.88
CA VAL A 183 -9.35 9.90 4.78
C VAL A 183 -9.90 9.29 6.07
N ARG A 184 -10.84 8.36 5.97
CA ARG A 184 -11.40 7.63 7.11
C ARG A 184 -11.23 6.14 6.93
N LEU A 185 -10.58 5.50 7.88
CA LEU A 185 -10.57 4.05 8.04
C LEU A 185 -11.57 3.66 9.12
N LEU A 186 -12.67 3.02 8.73
CA LEU A 186 -13.67 2.49 9.66
C LEU A 186 -13.49 0.99 9.81
N ARG A 187 -13.46 0.48 11.03
CA ARG A 187 -13.31 -0.96 11.28
C ARG A 187 -14.14 -1.47 12.44
N THR A 188 -14.53 -2.74 12.38
CA THR A 188 -15.18 -3.48 13.49
C THR A 188 -14.25 -4.52 14.12
N VAL A 189 -13.02 -4.64 13.63
CA VAL A 189 -12.04 -5.66 14.02
C VAL A 189 -10.69 -5.04 14.37
N SER A 190 -9.89 -5.75 15.15
CA SER A 190 -8.51 -5.36 15.40
C SER A 190 -7.65 -5.63 14.18
N ILE A 191 -6.79 -4.67 13.83
CA ILE A 191 -5.87 -4.74 12.69
C ILE A 191 -4.46 -4.56 13.21
N ALA A 192 -3.58 -5.52 12.87
CA ALA A 192 -2.14 -5.43 13.09
C ALA A 192 -1.43 -4.97 11.81
N SER A 193 -0.24 -4.39 11.95
CA SER A 193 0.61 -3.97 10.82
C SER A 193 -0.12 -3.10 9.80
N ALA A 194 -0.91 -2.14 10.29
CA ALA A 194 -1.68 -1.23 9.44
C ALA A 194 -0.76 -0.21 8.76
N SER A 195 -0.90 -0.06 7.44
CA SER A 195 -0.23 0.96 6.63
C SER A 195 -1.23 1.63 5.70
N LEU A 196 -0.99 2.90 5.39
CA LEU A 196 -1.77 3.69 4.45
C LEU A 196 -0.80 4.52 3.61
N THR A 197 -0.93 4.48 2.29
CA THR A 197 -0.16 5.34 1.39
C THR A 197 -0.52 6.81 1.59
N GLU A 198 0.47 7.70 1.49
CA GLU A 198 0.20 9.15 1.50
C GLU A 198 -0.52 9.61 0.22
N PRO A 199 -1.29 10.72 0.27
CA PRO A 199 -1.96 11.25 -0.91
C PRO A 199 -0.97 11.76 -1.96
N VAL A 200 -1.20 11.38 -3.22
CA VAL A 200 -0.43 11.85 -4.36
C VAL A 200 -1.38 12.49 -5.37
N THR A 201 -1.04 13.68 -5.83
CA THR A 201 -1.84 14.43 -6.82
C THR A 201 -1.21 14.38 -8.21
N ASN A 202 -2.01 14.69 -9.25
CA ASN A 202 -1.50 14.90 -10.61
C ASN A 202 -0.81 16.26 -10.81
N ASP A 203 -0.91 17.17 -9.84
CA ASP A 203 -0.11 18.39 -9.78
C ASP A 203 1.14 18.12 -8.94
N SER A 204 2.28 17.97 -9.63
CA SER A 204 3.58 17.64 -9.01
C SER A 204 4.04 18.66 -7.97
N ASP A 205 3.55 19.90 -8.09
CA ASP A 205 3.99 21.03 -7.27
C ASP A 205 2.98 21.33 -6.14
N ALA A 206 1.85 20.61 -6.10
CA ALA A 206 0.85 20.78 -5.06
C ALA A 206 1.44 20.47 -3.68
N ILE A 207 1.27 21.40 -2.75
CA ILE A 207 1.73 21.23 -1.37
C ILE A 207 0.66 20.44 -0.63
N THR A 208 1.01 19.24 -0.15
CA THR A 208 0.13 18.36 0.62
C THR A 208 0.72 18.12 2.01
N LYS A 209 -0.03 18.45 3.07
CA LYS A 209 0.44 18.31 4.46
C LYS A 209 -0.63 17.66 5.33
N LEU A 210 -0.25 16.71 6.18
CA LEU A 210 -1.13 16.15 7.21
C LEU A 210 -1.31 17.20 8.32
N ILE A 211 -2.55 17.60 8.60
CA ILE A 211 -2.89 18.66 9.57
C ILE A 211 -3.64 18.13 10.81
N ASP A 212 -4.28 16.96 10.72
CA ASP A 212 -4.97 16.32 11.84
C ASP A 212 -5.00 14.80 11.69
N GLU A 213 -4.78 14.07 12.79
CA GLU A 213 -5.10 12.65 12.92
C GLU A 213 -5.94 12.45 14.19
N SER A 214 -7.19 12.03 14.01
CA SER A 214 -8.12 11.80 15.12
C SER A 214 -8.65 10.37 15.13
N ARG A 215 -8.97 9.89 16.34
CA ARG A 215 -9.49 8.54 16.58
C ARG A 215 -10.75 8.63 17.41
N TYR A 216 -11.84 8.08 16.89
CA TYR A 216 -13.15 8.13 17.54
C TYR A 216 -13.99 6.93 17.16
N GLN A 217 -15.17 6.82 17.75
CA GLN A 217 -16.13 5.76 17.42
C GLN A 217 -17.39 6.34 16.83
N THR A 218 -17.98 5.62 15.88
CA THR A 218 -19.25 6.01 15.25
C THR A 218 -20.15 4.79 15.09
N THR A 219 -21.45 5.00 15.00
CA THR A 219 -22.42 3.93 14.74
C THR A 219 -23.04 4.13 13.36
N ARG A 220 -22.99 3.11 12.51
CA ARG A 220 -23.64 3.12 11.19
C ARG A 220 -24.48 1.87 11.03
N ASN A 221 -25.78 2.06 10.76
CA ASN A 221 -26.76 0.98 10.65
C ASN A 221 -26.74 0.03 11.86
N GLY A 222 -26.65 0.60 13.08
CA GLY A 222 -26.59 -0.16 14.34
C GLY A 222 -25.25 -0.84 14.65
N ILE A 223 -24.24 -0.72 13.79
CA ILE A 223 -22.91 -1.31 14.00
C ILE A 223 -21.94 -0.22 14.45
N ARG A 224 -21.24 -0.44 15.57
CA ARG A 224 -20.18 0.44 16.09
C ARG A 224 -18.88 0.19 15.31
N TYR A 225 -18.25 1.27 14.86
CA TYR A 225 -16.97 1.30 14.18
C TYR A 225 -15.96 2.10 14.99
N ASP A 226 -14.73 1.60 15.06
CA ASP A 226 -13.57 2.42 15.36
C ASP A 226 -13.16 3.16 14.08
N VAL A 227 -12.96 4.46 14.19
CA VAL A 227 -12.58 5.33 13.07
C VAL A 227 -11.21 5.94 13.35
N ILE A 228 -10.32 5.83 12.36
CA ILE A 228 -9.14 6.69 12.26
C ILE A 228 -9.42 7.66 11.12
N GLU A 229 -9.37 8.95 11.40
CA GLU A 229 -9.54 10.02 10.43
C GLU A 229 -8.23 10.80 10.30
N ARG A 230 -7.76 10.96 9.06
CA ARG A 230 -6.65 11.84 8.71
C ARG A 230 -7.16 12.96 7.82
N ARG A 231 -6.75 14.20 8.11
CA ARG A 231 -7.05 15.37 7.28
C ARG A 231 -5.75 15.95 6.74
N TYR A 232 -5.75 16.21 5.46
CA TYR A 232 -4.63 16.81 4.74
C TYR A 232 -5.05 18.16 4.17
N SER A 233 -4.22 19.18 4.34
CA SER A 233 -4.30 20.40 3.54
C SER A 233 -3.64 20.15 2.19
N VAL A 234 -4.29 20.60 1.12
CA VAL A 234 -3.82 20.46 -0.27
C VAL A 234 -3.92 21.82 -0.95
N PHE A 235 -2.78 22.37 -1.38
CA PHE A 235 -2.67 23.65 -2.08
C PHE A 235 -2.21 23.43 -3.53
N PRO A 236 -3.14 23.40 -4.51
CA PRO A 236 -2.79 23.21 -5.91
C PRO A 236 -2.04 24.42 -6.46
N GLN A 237 -1.03 24.17 -7.28
CA GLN A 237 -0.21 25.19 -7.95
C GLN A 237 -0.55 25.33 -9.44
N LYS A 238 -1.53 24.55 -9.92
CA LYS A 238 -2.06 24.61 -11.30
C LYS A 238 -3.58 24.65 -11.32
N SER A 239 -4.12 25.38 -12.29
CA SER A 239 -5.56 25.32 -12.61
C SER A 239 -5.90 24.08 -13.45
N GLY A 240 -7.16 23.67 -13.43
CA GLY A 240 -7.64 22.45 -14.09
C GLY A 240 -8.16 21.40 -13.11
N THR A 241 -8.29 20.16 -13.56
CA THR A 241 -8.76 19.06 -12.72
C THR A 241 -7.62 18.58 -11.81
N LEU A 242 -7.74 18.83 -10.51
CA LEU A 242 -6.87 18.24 -9.49
C LEU A 242 -7.40 16.85 -9.14
N LYS A 243 -6.56 15.84 -9.34
CA LYS A 243 -6.86 14.44 -9.07
C LYS A 243 -5.94 13.91 -7.98
N ILE A 244 -6.55 13.39 -6.92
CA ILE A 244 -5.86 12.61 -5.89
C ILE A 244 -5.95 11.13 -6.28
N SER A 245 -4.80 10.49 -6.37
CA SER A 245 -4.68 9.07 -6.70
C SER A 245 -5.34 8.21 -5.62
N PRO A 246 -5.87 7.03 -6.00
CA PRO A 246 -6.39 6.06 -5.04
C PRO A 246 -5.36 5.74 -3.94
N LEU A 247 -5.78 5.83 -2.68
CA LEU A 247 -4.98 5.39 -1.54
C LEU A 247 -5.07 3.88 -1.39
N THR A 248 -3.99 3.27 -0.93
CA THR A 248 -3.95 1.86 -0.57
C THR A 248 -3.75 1.73 0.92
N PHE A 249 -4.69 1.04 1.57
CA PHE A 249 -4.59 0.59 2.94
C PHE A 249 -4.23 -0.88 2.96
N GLU A 250 -3.27 -1.28 3.80
CA GLU A 250 -2.97 -2.67 4.08
C GLU A 250 -2.98 -2.94 5.58
N GLY A 251 -3.43 -4.12 5.98
CA GLY A 251 -3.37 -4.54 7.38
C GLY A 251 -3.78 -5.98 7.57
N ARG A 252 -3.31 -6.60 8.65
CA ARG A 252 -3.64 -7.99 8.99
C ARG A 252 -4.79 -8.02 10.00
N VAL A 253 -5.88 -8.66 9.61
CA VAL A 253 -7.01 -8.91 10.50
C VAL A 253 -6.72 -10.15 11.32
N ASN A 254 -6.68 -10.00 12.64
CA ASN A 254 -6.53 -11.14 13.53
C ASN A 254 -7.82 -11.97 13.50
N PRO A 255 -7.74 -13.31 13.35
CA PRO A 255 -8.91 -14.16 13.45
C PRO A 255 -9.51 -14.02 14.85
N THR A 256 -10.82 -13.82 14.93
CA THR A 256 -11.57 -13.79 16.19
C THR A 256 -11.59 -15.22 16.74
N GLN A 257 -10.94 -15.44 17.90
CA GLN A 257 -10.89 -16.67 18.72
C GLN A 257 -10.91 -18.03 17.98
N PRO A 258 -9.83 -18.84 18.05
CA PRO A 258 -9.80 -20.16 17.43
C PRO A 258 -10.88 -21.07 18.03
N ARG A 259 -11.77 -21.61 17.18
CA ARG A 259 -12.79 -22.58 17.61
C ARG A 259 -12.22 -24.00 17.71
N THR A 260 -11.06 -24.25 17.10
CA THR A 260 -10.40 -25.56 17.08
C THR A 260 -8.87 -25.44 17.22
N ILE A 261 -8.21 -26.53 17.64
CA ILE A 261 -6.73 -26.63 17.68
C ILE A 261 -6.13 -26.55 16.26
N PHE A 262 -6.86 -27.01 15.24
CA PHE A 262 -6.45 -26.88 13.83
C PHE A 262 -6.48 -25.43 13.32
N ASP A 263 -7.34 -24.57 13.86
CA ASP A 263 -7.35 -23.12 13.55
C ASP A 263 -6.10 -22.41 14.07
N GLN A 264 -5.44 -22.94 15.12
CA GLN A 264 -4.21 -22.35 15.68
C GLN A 264 -3.03 -22.40 14.70
N PHE A 265 -2.98 -23.43 13.84
CA PHE A 265 -1.94 -23.55 12.80
C PHE A 265 -2.21 -22.64 11.58
N ARG A 266 -3.37 -21.98 11.51
CA ARG A 266 -3.75 -21.01 10.45
C ARG A 266 -3.66 -19.55 10.93
N MET A 267 -3.04 -19.30 12.09
CA MET A 267 -3.03 -17.99 12.79
C MET A 267 -2.22 -16.86 12.15
N SER A 268 -1.72 -17.00 10.92
CA SER A 268 -1.20 -15.83 10.22
C SER A 268 -2.39 -14.95 9.82
N GLY A 269 -2.71 -13.91 10.59
CA GLY A 269 -3.88 -13.05 10.37
C GLY A 269 -4.09 -12.65 8.91
N GLN A 270 -5.33 -12.61 8.44
CA GLN A 270 -5.60 -12.43 7.00
C GLN A 270 -5.19 -11.03 6.56
N LEU A 271 -4.30 -10.90 5.56
CA LEU A 271 -4.00 -9.59 4.98
C LEU A 271 -5.23 -9.09 4.23
N LYS A 272 -5.63 -7.87 4.55
CA LYS A 272 -6.64 -7.09 3.84
C LYS A 272 -5.96 -5.93 3.15
N ARG A 273 -6.26 -5.74 1.87
CA ARG A 273 -5.84 -4.57 1.10
C ARG A 273 -7.09 -3.86 0.61
N LEU A 274 -7.26 -2.61 1.00
CA LEU A 274 -8.35 -1.76 0.52
C LEU A 274 -7.78 -0.66 -0.36
N ARG A 275 -8.49 -0.35 -1.44
CA ARG A 275 -8.14 0.76 -2.31
C ARG A 275 -9.27 1.77 -2.33
N SER A 276 -8.97 3.04 -2.07
CA SER A 276 -9.96 4.10 -2.17
C SER A 276 -10.31 4.36 -3.64
N LYS A 277 -11.39 5.11 -3.88
CA LYS A 277 -11.63 5.70 -5.20
C LYS A 277 -10.70 6.92 -5.39
N PRO A 278 -10.34 7.26 -6.63
CA PRO A 278 -9.71 8.56 -6.88
C PRO A 278 -10.68 9.68 -6.51
N VAL A 279 -10.15 10.80 -6.05
CA VAL A 279 -10.94 12.02 -5.78
C VAL A 279 -10.53 13.08 -6.77
N GLU A 280 -11.50 13.75 -7.38
CA GLU A 280 -11.27 14.78 -8.40
C GLU A 280 -12.03 16.06 -8.01
N VAL A 281 -11.36 17.20 -8.13
CA VAL A 281 -11.92 18.53 -7.87
C VAL A 281 -11.48 19.52 -8.94
N GLN A 282 -12.31 20.54 -9.19
CA GLN A 282 -11.99 21.57 -10.18
C GLN A 282 -11.25 22.74 -9.54
N VAL A 283 -10.04 23.03 -10.03
CA VAL A 283 -9.25 24.20 -9.66
C VAL A 283 -9.42 25.26 -10.73
N LYS A 284 -9.91 26.43 -10.32
CA LYS A 284 -10.07 27.61 -11.18
C LYS A 284 -8.78 28.42 -11.21
N ALA A 285 -8.47 29.02 -12.35
CA ALA A 285 -7.36 29.97 -12.49
C ALA A 285 -7.66 31.28 -11.73
N VAL A 286 -6.63 32.06 -11.41
CA VAL A 286 -6.79 33.41 -10.85
C VAL A 286 -7.73 34.23 -11.75
N PRO A 287 -8.73 34.94 -11.18
CA PRO A 287 -9.58 35.85 -11.96
C PRO A 287 -8.76 36.84 -12.79
N SER A 288 -9.18 37.09 -14.03
CA SER A 288 -8.41 37.88 -15.00
C SER A 288 -8.23 39.36 -14.62
N ASP A 289 -9.05 39.85 -13.71
CA ASP A 289 -9.07 41.21 -13.17
C ASP A 289 -8.14 41.39 -11.95
N ILE A 290 -7.51 40.32 -11.46
CA ILE A 290 -6.62 40.34 -10.30
C ILE A 290 -5.18 40.08 -10.74
N ASN A 291 -4.25 40.94 -10.30
CA ASN A 291 -2.83 40.67 -10.48
C ASN A 291 -2.40 39.48 -9.61
N LEU A 292 -1.52 38.63 -10.13
CA LEU A 292 -1.01 37.48 -9.38
C LEU A 292 -0.33 37.85 -8.05
N GLN A 293 0.23 39.05 -7.93
CA GLN A 293 0.87 39.52 -6.68
C GLN A 293 -0.15 39.89 -5.59
N ASP A 294 -1.38 40.21 -5.99
CA ASP A 294 -2.48 40.58 -5.09
C ASP A 294 -3.42 39.38 -4.84
N TRP A 295 -3.09 38.22 -5.40
CA TRP A 295 -3.90 37.01 -5.30
C TRP A 295 -3.78 36.39 -3.91
N LEU A 296 -4.89 36.46 -3.16
CA LEU A 296 -4.94 35.96 -1.79
C LEU A 296 -6.24 35.17 -1.56
N PRO A 297 -6.31 33.88 -1.95
CA PRO A 297 -7.53 33.09 -1.86
C PRO A 297 -7.80 32.55 -0.45
N ALA A 298 -7.73 33.45 0.53
CA ALA A 298 -8.04 33.17 1.93
C ALA A 298 -9.54 32.89 2.11
N LYS A 299 -9.87 32.08 3.11
CA LYS A 299 -11.26 31.93 3.59
C LYS A 299 -11.69 33.15 4.41
N GLU A 300 -10.77 33.66 5.21
CA GLU A 300 -10.93 34.85 6.05
C GLU A 300 -9.60 35.58 6.11
N LEU A 301 -9.65 36.91 6.14
CA LEU A 301 -8.48 37.78 6.25
C LEU A 301 -8.76 38.81 7.34
N ILE A 302 -7.87 38.86 8.33
CA ILE A 302 -7.91 39.83 9.42
C ILE A 302 -6.63 40.66 9.34
N LEU A 303 -6.79 41.97 9.32
CA LEU A 303 -5.72 42.94 9.49
C LEU A 303 -5.97 43.67 10.81
N SER A 304 -5.03 43.56 11.74
CA SER A 304 -5.08 44.27 13.01
C SER A 304 -3.85 45.15 13.20
N GLU A 305 -4.01 46.20 13.99
CA GLU A 305 -2.90 47.04 14.42
C GLU A 305 -2.94 47.29 15.92
N GLU A 306 -1.75 47.40 16.50
CA GLU A 306 -1.53 47.72 17.91
C GLU A 306 -0.40 48.75 18.03
N TRP A 307 -0.52 49.64 19.01
CA TRP A 307 0.43 50.72 19.25
C TRP A 307 1.06 50.55 20.62
N SER A 308 2.37 50.82 20.72
CA SER A 308 3.09 50.70 22.00
C SER A 308 2.80 51.83 22.99
N ASP A 309 2.15 52.91 22.54
CA ASP A 309 1.82 54.09 23.35
C ASP A 309 0.54 54.77 22.82
N ASP A 310 0.03 55.76 23.55
CA ASP A 310 -1.12 56.57 23.16
C ASP A 310 -0.81 57.47 21.96
N ILE A 311 -1.39 57.12 20.81
CA ILE A 311 -1.21 57.85 19.55
C ILE A 311 -1.81 59.26 19.54
N GLN A 312 -2.64 59.62 20.53
CA GLN A 312 -3.21 60.97 20.64
C GLN A 312 -2.25 61.96 21.32
N ASN A 313 -1.22 61.47 22.01
CA ASN A 313 -0.32 62.28 22.83
C ASN A 313 1.17 62.02 22.52
N LEU A 314 1.48 61.81 21.23
CA LEU A 314 2.86 61.59 20.78
C LEU A 314 3.71 62.86 20.86
N LYS A 315 4.99 62.69 21.20
CA LYS A 315 5.97 63.79 21.25
C LYS A 315 6.98 63.67 20.13
N THR A 316 7.32 64.81 19.55
CA THR A 316 8.40 64.92 18.57
C THR A 316 9.70 64.36 19.14
N GLY A 317 10.33 63.46 18.39
CA GLY A 317 11.60 62.81 18.74
C GLY A 317 11.47 61.53 19.57
N GLU A 318 10.30 61.24 20.14
CA GLU A 318 10.05 60.01 20.90
C GLU A 318 9.53 58.89 19.97
N PRO A 319 10.08 57.66 20.04
CA PRO A 319 9.65 56.57 19.20
C PRO A 319 8.32 55.96 19.70
N VAL A 320 7.42 55.66 18.78
CA VAL A 320 6.26 54.80 19.02
C VAL A 320 6.30 53.62 18.07
N THR A 321 6.00 52.42 18.55
CA THR A 321 6.00 51.20 17.72
C THR A 321 4.58 50.88 17.27
N ARG A 322 4.37 50.77 15.96
CA ARG A 322 3.16 50.21 15.34
C ARG A 322 3.41 48.74 15.02
N THR A 323 2.57 47.86 15.53
CA THR A 323 2.57 46.43 15.22
C THR A 323 1.37 46.14 14.34
N ILE A 324 1.60 45.68 13.12
CA ILE A 324 0.54 45.30 12.17
C ILE A 324 0.57 43.77 12.02
N THR A 325 -0.57 43.12 12.16
CA THR A 325 -0.68 41.66 12.04
C THR A 325 -1.68 41.30 10.95
N ILE A 326 -1.24 40.49 9.99
CA ILE A 326 -2.08 39.86 8.97
C ILE A 326 -2.32 38.42 9.40
N ILE A 327 -3.58 38.02 9.53
CA ILE A 327 -4.00 36.65 9.80
C ILE A 327 -4.89 36.21 8.65
N ALA A 328 -4.57 35.07 8.02
CA ALA A 328 -5.40 34.51 6.96
C ALA A 328 -5.71 33.05 7.20
N GLU A 329 -7.00 32.71 7.23
CA GLU A 329 -7.44 31.32 7.25
C GLU A 329 -7.38 30.70 5.86
N GLY A 330 -6.84 29.49 5.77
CA GLY A 330 -6.74 28.74 4.52
C GLY A 330 -5.57 29.15 3.62
N LEU A 331 -4.58 29.86 4.17
CA LEU A 331 -3.31 30.21 3.52
C LEU A 331 -2.16 30.00 4.50
N THR A 332 -0.95 29.76 3.98
CA THR A 332 0.27 29.79 4.78
C THR A 332 0.79 31.22 4.92
N ALA A 333 1.60 31.50 5.94
CA ALA A 333 2.23 32.80 6.17
C ALA A 333 3.17 33.21 5.03
N VAL A 334 3.71 32.24 4.28
CA VAL A 334 4.53 32.50 3.09
C VAL A 334 3.71 33.10 1.96
N GLN A 335 2.42 32.77 1.86
CA GLN A 335 1.52 33.37 0.86
C GLN A 335 1.10 34.79 1.23
N LEU A 336 1.32 35.24 2.47
CA LEU A 336 0.93 36.57 2.90
C LEU A 336 1.87 37.65 2.34
N PRO A 337 1.31 38.77 1.86
CA PRO A 337 2.09 39.82 1.22
C PRO A 337 3.07 40.48 2.21
N GLU A 338 4.13 41.05 1.67
CA GLU A 338 5.00 41.96 2.42
C GLU A 338 4.37 43.36 2.43
N LEU A 339 4.37 44.03 3.59
CA LEU A 339 3.97 45.42 3.69
C LEU A 339 5.12 46.35 3.31
N LYS A 340 4.84 47.32 2.43
CA LYS A 340 5.79 48.36 2.06
C LYS A 340 5.45 49.63 2.82
N PHE A 341 6.44 50.16 3.54
CA PHE A 341 6.31 51.41 4.30
C PHE A 341 6.89 52.56 3.47
N ALA A 342 6.02 53.34 2.83
CA ALA A 342 6.44 54.50 2.04
C ALA A 342 7.04 55.59 2.93
N GLU A 343 8.01 56.35 2.41
CA GLU A 343 8.57 57.50 3.12
C GLU A 343 7.50 58.59 3.34
N ILE A 344 7.50 59.18 4.54
CA ILE A 344 6.57 60.24 4.94
C ILE A 344 7.40 61.42 5.42
N ASP A 345 7.20 62.62 4.84
CA ASP A 345 8.00 63.80 5.23
C ASP A 345 7.86 64.07 6.73
N GLY A 346 9.00 64.25 7.39
CA GLY A 346 9.06 64.49 8.82
C GLY A 346 8.74 63.28 9.70
N LEU A 347 8.55 62.06 9.19
CA LEU A 347 8.37 60.84 9.98
C LEU A 347 9.41 59.78 9.61
N LYS A 348 10.32 59.49 10.54
CA LYS A 348 11.29 58.39 10.33
C LYS A 348 10.63 57.07 10.67
N GLN A 349 10.80 56.07 9.81
CA GLN A 349 10.23 54.74 9.98
C GLN A 349 11.34 53.69 9.96
N TYR A 350 11.34 52.80 10.93
CA TYR A 350 12.29 51.71 11.06
C TYR A 350 11.53 50.38 11.16
N PRO A 351 11.23 49.74 10.02
CA PRO A 351 10.58 48.43 10.01
C PRO A 351 11.56 47.33 10.40
N ASP A 352 11.11 46.45 11.30
CA ASP A 352 11.79 45.21 11.64
C ASP A 352 11.53 44.14 10.57
N LYS A 353 12.28 43.03 10.63
CA LYS A 353 11.98 41.84 9.82
C LYS A 353 10.62 41.28 10.23
N ALA A 354 9.78 40.99 9.23
CA ALA A 354 8.49 40.36 9.47
C ALA A 354 8.65 38.99 10.14
N VAL A 355 7.78 38.67 11.08
CA VAL A 355 7.67 37.36 11.72
C VAL A 355 6.53 36.61 11.04
N SER A 356 6.77 35.38 10.61
CA SER A 356 5.79 34.53 9.91
C SER A 356 5.61 33.23 10.67
N GLU A 357 4.36 32.82 10.88
CA GLU A 357 3.99 31.62 11.61
C GLU A 357 2.78 30.95 10.96
N ASP A 358 2.80 29.62 10.88
CA ASP A 358 1.67 28.82 10.42
C ASP A 358 1.04 28.10 11.62
N GLY A 359 -0.22 28.42 11.90
CA GLY A 359 -1.07 27.64 12.79
C GLY A 359 -1.75 26.51 12.04
N GLU A 360 -1.86 25.34 12.67
CA GLU A 360 -2.50 24.16 12.09
C GLU A 360 -3.51 23.57 13.07
N ASP A 361 -4.71 23.33 12.56
CA ASP A 361 -5.75 22.63 13.30
C ASP A 361 -6.54 21.68 12.38
N ARG A 362 -7.58 21.07 12.95
CA ARG A 362 -8.46 20.19 12.17
C ARG A 362 -9.13 20.93 11.02
N ASN A 363 -9.39 22.23 11.08
CA ASN A 363 -10.10 23.02 10.08
C ASN A 363 -9.21 23.52 8.94
N GLY A 364 -7.90 23.63 9.16
CA GLY A 364 -6.95 24.02 8.13
C GLY A 364 -5.64 24.58 8.65
N ILE A 365 -5.00 25.35 7.77
CA ILE A 365 -3.85 26.19 8.08
C ILE A 365 -4.33 27.63 8.26
N THR A 366 -3.76 28.31 9.23
CA THR A 366 -3.90 29.76 9.43
C THR A 366 -2.52 30.39 9.38
N GLY A 367 -2.26 31.20 8.35
CA GLY A 367 -1.03 31.95 8.20
C GLY A 367 -1.10 33.24 8.99
N ILE A 368 -0.03 33.55 9.73
CA ILE A 368 0.12 34.77 10.52
C ILE A 368 1.40 35.46 10.08
N LYS A 369 1.32 36.76 9.77
CA LYS A 369 2.47 37.59 9.43
C LYS A 369 2.41 38.91 10.18
N GLN A 370 3.42 39.15 11.00
CA GLN A 370 3.51 40.32 11.88
C GLN A 370 4.63 41.25 11.42
N PHE A 371 4.31 42.54 11.34
CA PHE A 371 5.22 43.63 10.99
C PHE A 371 5.31 44.59 12.18
N LYS A 372 6.53 44.93 12.60
CA LYS A 372 6.75 45.95 13.63
C LYS A 372 7.51 47.11 13.00
N VAL A 373 7.04 48.33 13.24
CA VAL A 373 7.67 49.54 12.72
C VAL A 373 7.79 50.56 13.84
N ALA A 374 9.03 50.95 14.15
CA ALA A 374 9.26 52.09 15.02
C ALA A 374 9.13 53.38 14.22
N LEU A 375 8.26 54.28 14.69
CA LEU A 375 7.92 55.55 14.08
C LEU A 375 8.44 56.67 14.98
N ILE A 376 9.24 57.59 14.42
CA ILE A 376 9.82 58.72 15.15
C ILE A 376 9.38 60.02 14.47
N PRO A 377 8.40 60.75 15.04
CA PRO A 377 7.96 62.04 14.52
C PRO A 377 9.09 63.07 14.64
N GLY A 378 9.53 63.63 13.52
CA GLY A 378 10.59 64.63 13.46
C GLY A 378 10.08 66.07 13.49
N LYS A 379 8.78 66.29 13.26
CA LYS A 379 8.12 67.61 13.30
C LYS A 379 6.77 67.46 14.03
N ALA A 380 6.27 68.54 14.60
CA ALA A 380 4.90 68.56 15.11
C ALA A 380 3.91 68.66 13.94
N GLY A 381 2.79 67.96 14.03
CA GLY A 381 1.73 67.97 13.02
C GLY A 381 1.06 66.62 12.88
N ASP A 382 0.15 66.52 11.91
CA ASP A 382 -0.58 65.29 11.62
C ASP A 382 0.14 64.48 10.55
N TYR A 383 0.23 63.17 10.77
CA TYR A 383 0.80 62.22 9.82
C TYR A 383 -0.30 61.26 9.35
N THR A 384 -0.38 61.02 8.04
CA THR A 384 -1.27 60.00 7.48
C THR A 384 -0.46 58.76 7.16
N LEU A 385 -0.85 57.63 7.75
CA LEU A 385 -0.27 56.32 7.48
C LEU A 385 -1.19 55.52 6.55
N PRO A 386 -0.63 54.68 5.66
CA PRO A 386 -1.41 53.75 4.86
C PRO A 386 -2.03 52.62 5.70
#